data_AF-A0A9P0KKE3-F1
#
_entry.id   AF-A0A9P0KKE3-F1
#
_cell.length_a   1.000
_cell.length_b   1.000
_cell.length_c   1.000
_cell.angle_alpha   90.00
_cell.angle_beta   90.00
_cell.angle_gamma   90.00
#
_symmetry.space_group_name_H-M   'P 1'
#
loop_
_entity.id
_entity.type
_entity.pdbx_description
1 polymer ?
#
loop_
_entity_poly.entity_id
_entity_poly.type
_entity_poly.pdbx_seq_one_letter_code
_entity_poly.pdbx_strand_id
1 'polypeptide(L)'
;MFASLKNKIREETGSDLSKLTAKITSSTVQKIESIRGRSHQGSTSSLNSIVSSEGFREDGPIEPEELRRRLAKLESDFARKLEQKEHEWKEITRDKDNRLHALEHEKDEAYKQISNLKEALKNAEEFKLKILELQENTEQLESLQSQELSKVKGLVLLRDQELAGKNTALKDALLQLEKLRSEVTRLRRQEELLSDVQDDLESLRHSTSRDLAHLAAELAKSEQERKHLADLVVILRQSSSNGVTPDEKDAQERRLLEQRLEEAHLHLADIKTSWSDKIASLETQDNAKTELKIVRKNLDNAESELDKTSDECSKLKLSVDSEHQTSDSLREMIAKFEKELEEERENSLNVQKTLTRVTSEKNSALVRNAEVSQQIELIKQDMRRQERETNELMNKLTQLEEENAKLKQGVSLQQKLMNNINELEEQISEKNKTIKMLQLRLADMKKTLQQELRTPGNPSYHSDLLENNTAAILTPTQISTRTLPNIVKRDDEDVNFKYLKHVVLKFLTSREYEAQHLIKAISTLLKFTSEEEKLIQDTLEWRKSWFGSKPKYPGNTKSKNVTS
;
A
#
# COMPACT_ATOMS: atom_id res chain seq x y z
N MET A 1 -21.30 3.94 42.14
CA MET A 1 -21.22 4.61 40.82
C MET A 1 -22.09 5.88 40.72
N PHE A 2 -23.37 5.84 41.11
CA PHE A 2 -24.25 7.04 41.09
C PHE A 2 -23.79 8.23 41.97
N ALA A 3 -23.15 7.97 43.11
CA ALA A 3 -22.66 9.03 44.00
C ALA A 3 -21.47 9.82 43.43
N SER A 4 -20.62 9.17 42.62
CA SER A 4 -19.46 9.80 41.99
C SER A 4 -19.88 10.71 40.83
N LEU A 5 -20.89 10.31 40.05
CA LEU A 5 -21.49 11.13 38.99
C LEU A 5 -22.19 12.37 39.54
N LYS A 6 -22.86 12.24 40.70
CA LYS A 6 -23.52 13.37 41.39
C LYS A 6 -22.53 14.43 41.87
N ASN A 7 -21.36 14.02 42.35
CA ASN A 7 -20.32 14.94 42.80
C ASN A 7 -19.62 15.63 41.62
N LYS A 8 -19.38 14.90 40.52
CA LYS A 8 -18.77 15.45 39.29
C LYS A 8 -19.63 16.57 38.66
N ILE A 9 -20.94 16.39 38.63
CA ILE A 9 -21.89 17.40 38.10
C ILE A 9 -21.97 18.62 39.04
N ARG A 10 -21.93 18.42 40.37
CA ARG A 10 -21.93 19.52 41.35
C ARG A 10 -20.68 20.42 41.23
N GLU A 11 -19.54 19.83 40.89
CA GLU A 11 -18.28 20.54 40.65
C GLU A 11 -18.30 21.36 39.35
N GLU A 12 -18.92 20.84 38.27
CA GLU A 12 -18.94 21.52 36.98
C GLU A 12 -20.04 22.57 36.80
N THR A 13 -21.19 22.45 37.49
CA THR A 13 -22.33 23.38 37.29
C THR A 13 -22.56 24.36 38.45
N GLY A 14 -21.72 24.31 39.50
CA GLY A 14 -21.76 25.23 40.65
C GLY A 14 -23.10 25.30 41.40
N SER A 15 -24.02 24.35 41.17
CA SER A 15 -25.39 24.41 41.69
C SER A 15 -25.95 23.02 41.99
N ASP A 16 -26.58 22.88 43.15
CA ASP A 16 -27.21 21.63 43.61
C ASP A 16 -28.39 21.24 42.70
N LEU A 17 -28.33 20.02 42.16
CA LEU A 17 -29.40 19.38 41.38
C LEU A 17 -30.75 19.34 42.14
N SER A 18 -30.70 19.36 43.47
CA SER A 18 -31.87 19.44 44.35
C SER A 18 -32.65 20.75 44.20
N LYS A 19 -31.97 21.85 43.84
CA LYS A 19 -32.62 23.16 43.58
C LYS A 19 -33.25 23.24 42.18
N LEU A 20 -32.72 22.49 41.20
CA LEU A 20 -33.30 22.40 39.86
C LEU A 20 -34.59 21.56 39.87
N THR A 21 -34.57 20.44 40.60
CA THR A 21 -35.75 19.57 40.77
C THR A 21 -36.87 20.30 41.51
N ALA A 22 -36.54 21.11 42.53
CA ALA A 22 -37.51 21.96 43.23
C ALA A 22 -38.12 23.07 42.34
N LYS A 23 -37.38 23.55 41.32
CA LYS A 23 -37.89 24.57 40.37
C LYS A 23 -38.81 23.96 39.31
N ILE A 24 -38.55 22.72 38.89
CA ILE A 24 -39.38 21.98 37.92
C ILE A 24 -40.66 21.46 38.59
N THR A 25 -40.59 20.98 39.84
CA THR A 25 -41.79 20.61 40.60
C THR A 25 -42.61 21.83 41.00
N SER A 26 -41.98 22.97 41.35
CA SER A 26 -42.70 24.22 41.65
C SER A 26 -43.45 24.80 40.43
N SER A 27 -42.86 24.79 39.23
CA SER A 27 -43.54 25.31 38.03
C SER A 27 -44.64 24.38 37.51
N THR A 28 -44.49 23.07 37.71
CA THR A 28 -45.51 22.08 37.34
C THR A 28 -46.66 22.06 38.35
N VAL A 29 -46.38 22.28 39.64
CA VAL A 29 -47.40 22.40 40.70
C VAL A 29 -48.19 23.70 40.54
N GLN A 30 -47.57 24.84 40.19
CA GLN A 30 -48.29 26.09 39.94
C GLN A 30 -49.25 26.03 38.72
N LYS A 31 -48.99 25.15 37.75
CA LYS A 31 -49.87 24.96 36.58
C LYS A 31 -51.02 23.98 36.84
N ILE A 32 -50.87 23.08 37.83
CA ILE A 32 -51.91 22.12 38.22
C ILE A 32 -52.84 22.70 39.31
N GLU A 33 -52.35 23.61 40.17
CA GLU A 33 -53.18 24.33 41.14
C GLU A 33 -54.14 25.35 40.49
N SER A 34 -53.79 25.91 39.32
CA SER A 34 -54.62 26.91 38.62
C SER A 34 -55.87 26.34 37.94
N ILE A 35 -56.04 25.01 37.89
CA ILE A 35 -57.20 24.35 37.27
C ILE A 35 -58.15 23.74 38.32
N ARG A 36 -57.73 23.66 39.59
CA ARG A 36 -58.52 23.08 40.69
C ARG A 36 -58.83 24.13 41.75
N GLY A 37 -59.60 25.15 41.38
CA GLY A 37 -60.02 26.15 42.35
C GLY A 37 -60.91 27.23 41.77
N ARG A 38 -62.19 26.92 41.51
CA ARG A 38 -63.34 27.84 41.62
C ARG A 38 -64.63 27.15 41.17
N SER A 39 -65.17 26.30 42.03
CA SER A 39 -66.60 25.99 42.02
C SER A 39 -67.08 25.87 43.46
N HIS A 40 -67.67 26.95 43.96
CA HIS A 40 -68.61 27.07 45.08
C HIS A 40 -68.39 28.39 45.81
N GLN A 41 -69.00 29.42 45.25
CA GLN A 41 -69.62 30.48 46.03
C GLN A 41 -70.89 30.85 45.30
N GLY A 42 -72.00 30.31 45.80
CA GLY A 42 -73.31 30.87 45.52
C GLY A 42 -73.31 32.29 46.06
N SER A 43 -73.39 33.26 45.16
CA SER A 43 -73.75 34.62 45.48
C SER A 43 -75.13 34.86 44.90
N THR A 44 -76.08 34.91 45.81
CA THR A 44 -77.42 35.48 45.67
C THR A 44 -77.32 36.85 45.01
N SER A 45 -77.81 36.98 43.78
CA SER A 45 -77.99 38.30 43.17
C SER A 45 -79.20 38.97 43.81
N SER A 46 -78.87 39.94 44.66
CA SER A 46 -79.72 41.01 45.17
C SER A 46 -80.74 41.49 44.15
N LEU A 47 -82.02 41.21 44.44
CA LEU A 47 -83.15 42.01 43.99
C LEU A 47 -83.01 43.39 44.64
N ASN A 48 -82.53 44.38 43.88
CA ASN A 48 -82.88 45.80 44.04
C ASN A 48 -82.02 46.63 43.10
N SER A 49 -82.63 47.14 42.02
CA SER A 49 -82.40 48.50 41.47
C SER A 49 -83.04 48.61 40.08
N ILE A 50 -84.36 48.81 40.04
CA ILE A 50 -85.03 49.60 38.99
C ILE A 50 -86.08 50.47 39.71
N VAL A 51 -85.63 51.64 40.12
CA VAL A 51 -86.38 52.86 40.41
C VAL A 51 -85.50 53.91 39.70
N SER A 52 -85.87 54.50 38.57
CA SER A 52 -87.01 55.38 38.34
C SER A 52 -87.32 55.49 36.84
N SER A 53 -88.59 55.72 36.48
CA SER A 53 -89.01 56.84 35.62
C SER A 53 -90.54 56.86 35.50
N GLU A 54 -91.09 58.03 35.84
CA GLU A 54 -92.34 58.64 35.36
C GLU A 54 -93.59 57.78 35.16
N GLY A 55 -94.60 58.06 36.00
CA GLY A 55 -95.94 57.55 35.82
C GLY A 55 -96.70 58.20 34.68
N PHE A 56 -97.74 57.52 34.19
CA PHE A 56 -99.02 58.11 33.80
C PHE A 56 -100.07 56.99 33.61
N ARG A 57 -100.97 56.91 34.59
CA ARG A 57 -102.43 56.68 34.54
C ARG A 57 -103.08 55.42 33.90
N GLU A 58 -104.03 54.92 34.70
CA GLU A 58 -105.37 54.39 34.38
C GLU A 58 -105.55 52.95 33.87
N ASP A 59 -106.11 52.15 34.79
CA ASP A 59 -107.10 51.08 34.65
C ASP A 59 -107.55 50.66 33.23
N GLY A 60 -107.30 49.39 32.92
CA GLY A 60 -107.96 48.63 31.86
C GLY A 60 -107.58 47.14 31.94
N PRO A 61 -108.52 46.20 31.76
CA PRO A 61 -108.24 44.77 31.85
C PRO A 61 -107.35 44.34 30.68
N ILE A 62 -106.22 43.68 30.97
CA ILE A 62 -105.33 43.15 29.94
C ILE A 62 -106.07 42.02 29.21
N GLU A 63 -106.34 42.21 27.92
CA GLU A 63 -106.96 41.21 27.05
C GLU A 63 -106.14 39.89 27.03
N PRO A 64 -106.77 38.72 27.20
CA PRO A 64 -106.10 37.41 27.25
C PRO A 64 -105.20 37.09 26.04
N GLU A 65 -105.43 37.74 24.89
CA GLU A 65 -104.60 37.59 23.69
C GLU A 65 -103.24 38.27 23.79
N GLU A 66 -103.11 39.36 24.55
CA GLU A 66 -101.85 40.10 24.68
C GLU A 66 -100.88 39.40 25.65
N LEU A 67 -101.42 38.77 26.70
CA LEU A 67 -100.66 37.86 27.57
C LEU A 67 -100.16 36.62 26.81
N ARG A 68 -101.00 36.04 25.93
CA ARG A 68 -100.57 34.92 25.06
C ARG A 68 -99.46 35.33 24.11
N ARG A 69 -99.54 36.51 23.50
CA ARG A 69 -98.46 37.03 22.64
C ARG A 69 -97.16 37.27 23.40
N ARG A 70 -97.21 37.78 24.62
CA ARG A 70 -96.02 37.93 25.48
C ARG A 70 -95.41 36.59 25.88
N LEU A 71 -96.25 35.60 26.24
CA LEU A 71 -95.78 34.23 26.55
C LEU A 71 -95.15 33.56 25.33
N ALA A 72 -95.81 33.60 24.16
CA ALA A 72 -95.27 33.05 22.92
C ALA A 72 -93.94 33.71 22.51
N LYS A 73 -93.80 35.02 22.76
CA LYS A 73 -92.54 35.74 22.52
C LYS A 73 -91.44 35.32 23.50
N LEU A 74 -91.76 35.14 24.78
CA LEU A 74 -90.81 34.59 25.76
C LEU A 74 -90.39 33.15 25.40
N GLU A 75 -91.34 32.31 25.00
CA GLU A 75 -91.08 30.93 24.56
C GLU A 75 -90.19 30.90 23.33
N SER A 76 -90.45 31.76 22.33
CA SER A 76 -89.59 31.91 21.15
C SER A 76 -88.19 32.42 21.51
N ASP A 77 -88.08 33.38 22.43
CA ASP A 77 -86.79 33.90 22.89
C ASP A 77 -86.01 32.85 23.70
N PHE A 78 -86.69 32.02 24.50
CA PHE A 78 -86.07 30.88 25.18
C PHE A 78 -85.62 29.80 24.20
N ALA A 79 -86.44 29.47 23.20
CA ALA A 79 -86.09 28.53 22.14
C ALA A 79 -84.84 29.00 21.37
N ARG A 80 -84.80 30.28 20.98
CA ARG A 80 -83.64 30.87 20.29
C ARG A 80 -82.38 30.87 21.16
N LYS A 81 -82.51 31.15 22.46
CA LYS A 81 -81.37 31.07 23.41
C LYS A 81 -80.88 29.64 23.60
N LEU A 82 -81.81 28.67 23.63
CA LEU A 82 -81.48 27.26 23.74
C LEU A 82 -80.73 26.79 22.48
N GLU A 83 -81.22 27.15 21.30
CA GLU A 83 -80.59 26.86 20.01
C GLU A 83 -79.22 27.53 19.88
N GLN A 84 -79.10 28.79 20.30
CA GLN A 84 -77.81 29.50 20.35
C GLN A 84 -76.83 28.79 21.29
N LYS A 85 -77.28 28.37 22.47
CA LYS A 85 -76.44 27.58 23.38
C LYS A 85 -76.06 26.26 22.73
N GLU A 86 -76.99 25.52 22.16
CA GLU A 86 -76.71 24.26 21.46
C GLU A 86 -75.65 24.45 20.36
N HIS A 87 -75.72 25.55 19.60
CA HIS A 87 -74.70 25.90 18.61
C HIS A 87 -73.33 26.20 19.24
N GLU A 88 -73.28 27.00 20.32
CA GLU A 88 -72.05 27.25 21.09
C GLU A 88 -71.44 25.94 21.63
N TRP A 89 -72.26 25.03 22.17
CA TRP A 89 -71.79 23.73 22.66
C TRP A 89 -71.25 22.85 21.52
N LYS A 90 -71.90 22.87 20.34
CA LYS A 90 -71.40 22.17 19.14
C LYS A 90 -70.07 22.75 18.64
N GLU A 91 -69.93 24.06 18.61
CA GLU A 91 -68.67 24.74 18.26
C GLU A 91 -67.54 24.39 19.23
N ILE A 92 -67.79 24.45 20.55
CA ILE A 92 -66.80 24.10 21.57
C ILE A 92 -66.38 22.62 21.44
N THR A 93 -67.33 21.74 21.11
CA THR A 93 -67.04 20.32 20.90
C THR A 93 -66.18 20.12 19.66
N ARG A 94 -66.53 20.77 18.55
CA ARG A 94 -65.75 20.76 17.31
C ARG A 94 -64.32 21.28 17.52
N ASP A 95 -64.16 22.38 18.25
CA ASP A 95 -62.85 22.95 18.56
C ASP A 95 -62.00 22.01 19.44
N LYS A 96 -62.63 21.35 20.41
CA LYS A 96 -61.96 20.33 21.23
C LYS A 96 -61.51 19.13 20.38
N ASP A 97 -62.36 18.64 19.48
CA ASP A 97 -62.03 17.53 18.59
C ASP A 97 -60.89 17.89 17.63
N ASN A 98 -60.92 19.09 17.05
CA ASN A 98 -59.83 19.61 16.22
C ASN A 98 -58.52 19.73 17.01
N ARG A 99 -58.59 20.21 18.27
CA ARG A 99 -57.42 20.29 19.16
C ARG A 99 -56.87 18.90 19.48
N LEU A 100 -57.75 17.92 19.68
CA LEU A 100 -57.38 16.54 20.00
C LEU A 100 -56.67 15.90 18.81
N HIS A 101 -57.19 16.05 17.60
CA HIS A 101 -56.51 15.58 16.38
C HIS A 101 -55.17 16.27 16.13
N ALA A 102 -55.05 17.58 16.39
CA ALA A 102 -53.77 18.28 16.28
C ALA A 102 -52.73 17.71 17.26
N LEU A 103 -53.13 17.45 18.51
CA LEU A 103 -52.27 16.84 19.52
C LEU A 103 -51.90 15.39 19.18
N GLU A 104 -52.81 14.61 18.60
CA GLU A 104 -52.53 13.26 18.11
C GLU A 104 -51.49 13.28 16.98
N HIS A 105 -51.65 14.18 16.02
CA HIS A 105 -50.69 14.35 14.93
C HIS A 105 -49.31 14.80 15.45
N GLU A 106 -49.24 15.76 16.36
CA GLU A 106 -47.98 16.17 17.00
C GLU A 106 -47.32 15.01 17.77
N LYS A 107 -48.11 14.20 18.47
CA LYS A 107 -47.64 13.02 19.19
C LYS A 107 -47.07 11.99 18.22
N ASP A 108 -47.74 11.69 17.11
CA ASP A 108 -47.27 10.73 16.11
C ASP A 108 -46.00 11.22 15.38
N GLU A 109 -45.91 12.52 15.08
CA GLU A 109 -44.71 13.13 14.51
C GLU A 109 -43.53 13.08 15.50
N ALA A 110 -43.77 13.34 16.79
CA ALA A 110 -42.76 13.19 17.83
C ALA A 110 -42.27 11.73 17.94
N TYR A 111 -43.17 10.74 17.87
CA TYR A 111 -42.78 9.32 17.85
C TYR A 111 -41.92 8.97 16.64
N LYS A 112 -42.25 9.52 15.46
CA LYS A 112 -41.47 9.33 14.23
C LYS A 112 -40.07 9.93 14.36
N GLN A 113 -39.95 11.13 14.91
CA GLN A 113 -38.66 11.77 15.20
C GLN A 113 -37.82 10.95 16.19
N ILE A 114 -38.43 10.46 17.26
CA ILE A 114 -37.76 9.59 18.24
C ILE A 114 -37.25 8.31 17.56
N SER A 115 -38.03 7.70 16.67
CA SER A 115 -37.61 6.52 15.92
C SER A 115 -36.40 6.81 15.04
N ASN A 116 -36.42 7.90 14.27
CA ASN A 116 -35.31 8.30 13.41
C ASN A 116 -34.04 8.60 14.22
N LEU A 117 -34.18 9.27 15.37
CA LEU A 117 -33.05 9.56 16.26
C LEU A 117 -32.46 8.28 16.86
N LYS A 118 -33.29 7.29 17.20
CA LYS A 118 -32.81 5.98 17.67
C LYS A 118 -32.02 5.23 16.60
N GLU A 119 -32.48 5.27 15.35
CA GLU A 119 -31.77 4.66 14.23
C GLU A 119 -30.44 5.38 13.95
N ALA A 120 -30.44 6.71 13.94
CA ALA A 120 -29.23 7.51 13.80
C ALA A 120 -28.22 7.24 14.94
N LEU A 121 -28.70 7.11 16.18
CA LEU A 121 -27.87 6.75 17.34
C LEU A 121 -27.24 5.36 17.16
N LYS A 122 -28.03 4.37 16.75
CA LYS A 122 -27.54 3.01 16.48
C LYS A 122 -26.46 3.01 15.40
N ASN A 123 -26.69 3.72 14.29
CA ASN A 123 -25.71 3.84 13.21
C ASN A 123 -24.42 4.52 13.71
N ALA A 124 -24.53 5.57 14.54
CA ALA A 124 -23.37 6.23 15.13
C ALA A 124 -22.59 5.31 16.08
N GLU A 125 -23.28 4.46 16.85
CA GLU A 125 -22.65 3.45 17.72
C GLU A 125 -21.91 2.38 16.89
N GLU A 126 -22.49 1.92 15.79
CA GLU A 126 -21.83 0.98 14.86
C GLU A 126 -20.58 1.59 14.21
N PHE A 127 -20.65 2.85 13.76
CA PHE A 127 -19.47 3.55 13.24
C PHE A 127 -18.39 3.72 14.30
N LYS A 128 -18.76 4.04 15.54
CA LYS A 128 -17.82 4.14 16.66
C LYS A 128 -17.11 2.80 16.93
N LEU A 129 -17.85 1.69 16.93
CA LEU A 129 -17.25 0.36 17.10
C LEU A 129 -16.26 0.05 15.97
N LYS A 130 -16.60 0.38 14.73
CA LYS A 130 -15.72 0.16 13.59
C LYS A 130 -14.44 1.01 13.64
N ILE A 131 -14.53 2.23 14.16
CA ILE A 131 -13.35 3.09 14.39
C ILE A 131 -12.44 2.46 15.46
N LEU A 132 -13.00 1.94 16.56
CA LEU A 132 -12.22 1.29 17.60
C LEU A 132 -11.50 0.03 17.08
N GLU A 133 -12.19 -0.79 16.28
CA GLU A 133 -11.59 -1.96 15.64
C GLU A 133 -10.44 -1.57 14.69
N LEU A 134 -10.61 -0.50 13.90
CA LEU A 134 -9.54 0.02 13.05
C LEU A 134 -8.36 0.56 13.87
N GLN A 135 -8.61 1.21 15.00
CA GLN A 135 -7.56 1.66 15.92
C GLN A 135 -6.78 0.47 16.50
N GLU A 136 -7.46 -0.56 16.99
CA GLU A 136 -6.82 -1.77 17.52
C GLU A 136 -5.98 -2.46 16.45
N ASN A 137 -6.51 -2.63 15.23
CA ASN A 137 -5.77 -3.21 14.11
C ASN A 137 -4.53 -2.37 13.74
N THR A 138 -4.63 -1.04 13.84
CA THR A 138 -3.51 -0.13 13.56
C THR A 138 -2.43 -0.27 14.63
N GLU A 139 -2.80 -0.30 15.91
CA GLU A 139 -1.86 -0.51 17.03
C GLU A 139 -1.15 -1.88 16.94
N GLN A 140 -1.87 -2.94 16.55
CA GLN A 140 -1.28 -4.25 16.31
C GLN A 140 -0.28 -4.23 15.15
N LEU A 141 -0.60 -3.55 14.05
CA LEU A 141 0.30 -3.36 12.91
C LEU A 141 1.56 -2.59 13.31
N GLU A 142 1.42 -1.51 14.07
CA GLU A 142 2.56 -0.72 14.56
C GLU A 142 3.45 -1.53 15.52
N SER A 143 2.85 -2.34 16.39
CA SER A 143 3.59 -3.25 17.27
C SER A 143 4.42 -4.27 16.50
N LEU A 144 3.82 -4.91 15.48
CA LEU A 144 4.52 -5.86 14.60
C LEU A 144 5.64 -5.16 13.82
N GLN A 145 5.39 -3.97 13.27
CA GLN A 145 6.40 -3.19 12.57
C GLN A 145 7.58 -2.83 13.49
N SER A 146 7.31 -2.41 14.73
CA SER A 146 8.35 -2.10 15.72
C SER A 146 9.19 -3.32 16.11
N GLN A 147 8.54 -4.49 16.23
CA GLN A 147 9.21 -5.75 16.49
C GLN A 147 10.14 -6.16 15.32
N GLU A 148 9.64 -6.11 14.09
CA GLU A 148 10.42 -6.42 12.90
C GLU A 148 11.57 -5.42 12.69
N LEU A 149 11.34 -4.13 12.93
CA LEU A 149 12.38 -3.11 12.88
C LEU A 149 13.49 -3.39 13.90
N SER A 150 13.14 -3.83 15.12
CA SER A 150 14.13 -4.21 16.13
C SER A 150 14.95 -5.43 15.73
N LYS A 151 14.32 -6.45 15.10
CA LYS A 151 15.04 -7.62 14.55
C LYS A 151 16.02 -7.21 13.45
N VAL A 152 15.57 -6.39 12.50
CA VAL A 152 16.41 -5.87 11.41
C VAL A 152 17.58 -5.06 11.98
N LYS A 153 17.31 -4.18 12.96
CA LYS A 153 18.37 -3.42 13.65
C LYS A 153 19.40 -4.33 14.31
N GLY A 154 18.97 -5.41 14.95
CA GLY A 154 19.86 -6.41 15.55
C GLY A 154 20.74 -7.11 14.50
N LEU A 155 20.15 -7.52 13.38
CA LEU A 155 20.89 -8.15 12.27
C LEU A 155 21.92 -7.21 11.63
N VAL A 156 21.56 -5.94 11.42
CA VAL A 156 22.48 -4.92 10.88
C VAL A 156 23.66 -4.73 11.83
N LEU A 157 23.40 -4.60 13.13
CA LEU A 157 24.45 -4.41 14.13
C LEU A 157 25.42 -5.61 14.18
N LEU A 158 24.89 -6.83 14.06
CA LEU A 158 25.70 -8.05 14.00
C LEU A 158 26.54 -8.11 12.72
N ARG A 159 25.98 -7.71 11.57
CA ARG A 159 26.72 -7.58 10.30
C ARG A 159 27.81 -6.52 10.37
N ASP A 160 27.54 -5.38 11.00
CA ASP A 160 28.54 -4.32 11.21
C ASP A 160 29.70 -4.81 12.10
N GLN A 161 29.40 -5.59 13.13
CA GLN A 161 30.42 -6.21 13.99
C GLN A 161 31.26 -7.25 13.23
N GLU A 162 30.63 -8.10 12.41
CA GLU A 162 31.33 -9.05 11.54
C GLU A 162 32.23 -8.32 10.51
N LEU A 163 31.74 -7.24 9.89
CA LEU A 163 32.51 -6.42 8.95
C LEU A 163 33.69 -5.74 9.64
N ALA A 164 33.50 -5.22 10.86
CA ALA A 164 34.59 -4.66 11.64
C ALA A 164 35.68 -5.71 11.92
N GLY A 165 35.29 -6.93 12.31
CA GLY A 165 36.23 -8.05 12.54
C GLY A 165 36.97 -8.48 11.27
N LYS A 166 36.28 -8.54 10.12
CA LYS A 166 36.93 -8.83 8.83
C LYS A 166 37.91 -7.72 8.43
N ASN A 167 37.57 -6.46 8.70
CA ASN A 167 38.42 -5.32 8.39
C ASN A 167 39.70 -5.31 9.25
N THR A 168 39.61 -5.67 10.54
CA THR A 168 40.80 -5.83 11.39
C THR A 168 41.68 -6.99 10.90
N ALA A 169 41.09 -8.15 10.59
CA ALA A 169 41.84 -9.29 10.05
C ALA A 169 42.52 -8.96 8.71
N LEU A 170 41.85 -8.19 7.85
CA LEU A 170 42.43 -7.71 6.59
C LEU A 170 43.62 -6.78 6.82
N LYS A 171 43.54 -5.86 7.78
CA LYS A 171 44.66 -4.98 8.15
C LYS A 171 45.85 -5.80 8.65
N ASP A 172 45.61 -6.82 9.48
CA ASP A 172 46.67 -7.69 9.99
C ASP A 172 47.33 -8.49 8.85
N ALA A 173 46.53 -9.03 7.92
CA ALA A 173 47.04 -9.72 6.74
C ALA A 173 47.85 -8.79 5.82
N LEU A 174 47.40 -7.55 5.62
CA LEU A 174 48.16 -6.54 4.87
C LEU A 174 49.50 -6.21 5.53
N LEU A 175 49.54 -6.10 6.86
CA LEU A 175 50.79 -5.90 7.61
C LEU A 175 51.74 -7.10 7.48
N GLN A 176 51.22 -8.33 7.47
CA GLN A 176 52.03 -9.52 7.23
C GLN A 176 52.58 -9.56 5.81
N LEU A 177 51.77 -9.21 4.80
CA LEU A 177 52.22 -9.09 3.42
C LEU A 177 53.35 -8.06 3.27
N GLU A 178 53.25 -6.92 3.96
CA GLU A 178 54.29 -5.90 3.92
C GLU A 178 55.61 -6.41 4.54
N LYS A 179 55.53 -7.16 5.65
CA LYS A 179 56.70 -7.83 6.24
C LYS A 179 57.33 -8.86 5.30
N LEU A 180 56.51 -9.66 4.62
CA LEU A 180 57.03 -10.63 3.66
C LEU A 180 57.64 -9.94 2.44
N ARG A 181 57.04 -8.83 1.97
CA ARG A 181 57.60 -8.02 0.87
C ARG A 181 58.96 -7.44 1.23
N SER A 182 59.12 -6.90 2.44
CA SER A 182 60.42 -6.38 2.88
C SER A 182 61.46 -7.50 2.99
N GLU A 183 61.06 -8.68 3.46
CA GLU A 183 61.93 -9.87 3.54
C GLU A 183 62.34 -10.39 2.16
N VAL A 184 61.42 -10.47 1.21
CA VAL A 184 61.74 -10.81 -0.20
C VAL A 184 62.73 -9.79 -0.78
N THR A 185 62.55 -8.51 -0.49
CA THR A 185 63.47 -7.47 -0.95
C THR A 185 64.85 -7.62 -0.31
N ARG A 186 64.92 -8.05 0.95
CA ARG A 186 66.16 -8.36 1.66
C ARG A 186 66.87 -9.57 1.04
N LEU A 187 66.13 -10.63 0.75
CA LEU A 187 66.65 -11.86 0.14
C LEU A 187 67.18 -11.62 -1.28
N ARG A 188 66.49 -10.81 -2.09
CA ARG A 188 66.96 -10.43 -3.43
C ARG A 188 68.35 -9.77 -3.40
N ARG A 189 68.59 -8.87 -2.44
CA ARG A 189 69.94 -8.29 -2.26
C ARG A 189 70.99 -9.32 -1.87
N GLN A 190 70.62 -10.33 -1.08
CA GLN A 190 71.54 -11.41 -0.72
C GLN A 190 71.83 -12.32 -1.92
N GLU A 191 70.84 -12.56 -2.77
CA GLU A 191 70.99 -13.30 -4.03
C GLU A 191 71.93 -12.58 -5.00
N GLU A 192 71.79 -11.25 -5.15
CA GLU A 192 72.73 -10.42 -5.92
C GLU A 192 74.17 -10.57 -5.40
N LEU A 193 74.39 -10.45 -4.09
CA LEU A 193 75.72 -10.64 -3.49
C LEU A 193 76.27 -12.06 -3.69
N LEU A 194 75.42 -13.08 -3.65
CA LEU A 194 75.84 -14.45 -3.92
C LEU A 194 76.23 -14.64 -5.39
N SER A 195 75.52 -13.99 -6.32
CA SER A 195 75.88 -13.98 -7.74
C SER A 195 77.25 -13.34 -7.95
N ASP A 196 77.51 -12.19 -7.33
CA ASP A 196 78.82 -11.51 -7.42
C ASP A 196 79.96 -12.42 -6.92
N VAL A 197 79.75 -13.10 -5.79
CA VAL A 197 80.75 -14.04 -5.24
C VAL A 197 80.93 -15.26 -6.15
N GLN A 198 79.87 -15.75 -6.80
CA GLN A 198 79.99 -16.82 -7.78
C GLN A 198 80.83 -16.40 -8.98
N ASP A 199 80.58 -15.22 -9.54
CA ASP A 199 81.36 -14.66 -10.66
C ASP A 199 82.85 -14.50 -10.28
N ASP A 200 83.14 -14.02 -9.08
CA ASP A 200 84.50 -13.91 -8.54
C ASP A 200 85.19 -15.29 -8.42
N LEU A 201 84.47 -16.31 -7.91
CA LEU A 201 84.98 -17.68 -7.83
C LEU A 201 85.23 -18.29 -9.20
N GLU A 202 84.35 -18.05 -10.18
CA GLU A 202 84.56 -18.50 -11.56
C GLU A 202 85.79 -17.83 -12.18
N SER A 203 85.95 -16.53 -11.96
CA SER A 203 87.12 -15.76 -12.38
C SER A 203 88.42 -16.33 -11.80
N LEU A 204 88.44 -16.61 -10.49
CA LEU A 204 89.56 -17.26 -9.81
C LEU A 204 89.81 -18.68 -10.32
N ARG A 205 88.77 -19.46 -10.59
CA ARG A 205 88.89 -20.82 -11.16
C ARG A 205 89.53 -20.75 -12.54
N HIS A 206 89.12 -19.80 -13.37
CA HIS A 206 89.69 -19.58 -14.70
C HIS A 206 91.14 -19.08 -14.63
N SER A 207 91.48 -18.15 -13.73
CA SER A 207 92.87 -17.71 -13.56
C SER A 207 93.77 -18.85 -13.09
N THR A 208 93.35 -19.58 -12.05
CA THR A 208 94.09 -20.75 -11.53
C THR A 208 94.26 -21.83 -12.60
N SER A 209 93.23 -22.09 -13.42
CA SER A 209 93.31 -23.05 -14.51
C SER A 209 94.30 -22.60 -15.60
N ARG A 210 94.39 -21.30 -15.91
CA ARG A 210 95.37 -20.76 -16.85
C ARG A 210 96.79 -20.90 -16.30
N ASP A 211 96.99 -20.57 -15.03
CA ASP A 211 98.30 -20.69 -14.36
C ASP A 211 98.77 -22.15 -14.32
N LEU A 212 97.87 -23.08 -14.00
CA LEU A 212 98.16 -24.52 -14.01
C LEU A 212 98.52 -25.00 -15.42
N ALA A 213 97.78 -24.59 -16.44
CA ALA A 213 98.10 -24.93 -17.83
C ALA A 213 99.47 -24.36 -18.26
N HIS A 214 99.81 -23.15 -17.82
CA HIS A 214 101.12 -22.54 -18.06
C HIS A 214 102.24 -23.35 -17.41
N LEU A 215 102.10 -23.68 -16.12
CA LEU A 215 103.07 -24.49 -15.38
C LEU A 215 103.23 -25.89 -15.98
N ALA A 216 102.13 -26.51 -16.42
CA ALA A 216 102.17 -27.81 -17.10
C ALA A 216 102.94 -27.72 -18.43
N ALA A 217 102.78 -26.63 -19.19
CA ALA A 217 103.54 -26.40 -20.42
C ALA A 217 105.04 -26.17 -20.14
N GLU A 218 105.40 -25.41 -19.11
CA GLU A 218 106.79 -25.24 -18.68
C GLU A 218 107.41 -26.57 -18.21
N LEU A 219 106.67 -27.36 -17.42
CA LEU A 219 107.11 -28.67 -16.97
C LEU A 219 107.37 -29.59 -18.16
N ALA A 220 106.44 -29.66 -19.13
CA ALA A 220 106.61 -30.45 -20.35
C ALA A 220 107.84 -30.02 -21.17
N LYS A 221 108.12 -28.71 -21.26
CA LYS A 221 109.33 -28.19 -21.90
C LYS A 221 110.59 -28.68 -21.16
N SER A 222 110.62 -28.59 -19.84
CA SER A 222 111.76 -29.05 -19.03
C SER A 222 111.95 -30.58 -19.10
N GLU A 223 110.86 -31.35 -19.16
CA GLU A 223 110.90 -32.81 -19.31
C GLU A 223 111.45 -33.23 -20.66
N GLN A 224 111.12 -32.49 -21.73
CA GLN A 224 111.65 -32.74 -23.07
C GLN A 224 113.17 -32.46 -23.12
N GLU A 225 113.63 -31.38 -22.48
CA GLU A 225 115.05 -31.09 -22.31
C GLU A 225 115.77 -32.21 -21.54
N ARG A 226 115.16 -32.71 -20.45
CA ARG A 226 115.68 -33.86 -19.67
C ARG A 226 115.73 -35.15 -20.49
N LYS A 227 114.72 -35.45 -21.30
CA LYS A 227 114.69 -36.64 -22.17
C LYS A 227 115.82 -36.60 -23.20
N HIS A 228 116.06 -35.47 -23.85
CA HIS A 228 117.18 -35.31 -24.77
C HIS A 228 118.55 -35.57 -24.10
N LEU A 229 118.73 -35.12 -22.86
CA LEU A 229 119.94 -35.41 -22.08
C LEU A 229 120.05 -36.90 -21.68
N ALA A 230 118.92 -37.55 -21.38
CA ALA A 230 118.89 -38.97 -21.04
C ALA A 230 119.21 -39.87 -22.25
N ASP A 231 118.71 -39.55 -23.44
CA ASP A 231 119.00 -40.32 -24.66
C ASP A 231 120.50 -40.27 -25.03
N LEU A 232 121.18 -39.14 -24.76
CA LEU A 232 122.64 -39.01 -24.87
C LEU A 232 123.41 -39.97 -23.94
N VAL A 233 122.87 -40.27 -22.75
CA VAL A 233 123.48 -41.18 -21.76
C VAL A 233 123.29 -42.65 -22.15
N VAL A 234 122.17 -43.00 -22.80
CA VAL A 234 121.89 -44.37 -23.26
C VAL A 234 122.83 -44.80 -24.38
N ILE A 235 123.15 -43.90 -25.32
CA ILE A 235 124.11 -44.16 -26.42
C ILE A 235 125.52 -44.50 -25.87
N LEU A 236 125.89 -43.97 -24.70
CA LEU A 236 127.17 -44.25 -24.04
C LEU A 236 127.21 -45.59 -23.28
N ARG A 237 126.04 -46.14 -22.88
CA ARG A 237 125.96 -47.39 -22.12
C ARG A 237 125.85 -48.66 -22.98
N GLN A 238 125.63 -48.55 -24.30
CA GLN A 238 125.47 -49.68 -25.21
C GLN A 238 126.78 -50.33 -25.72
N SER A 239 127.96 -49.87 -25.27
CA SER A 239 129.27 -50.36 -25.77
C SER A 239 130.03 -51.29 -24.82
N SER A 240 129.39 -51.96 -23.86
CA SER A 240 130.12 -52.91 -23.00
C SER A 240 129.31 -54.09 -22.49
N SER A 241 129.93 -55.25 -22.65
CA SER A 241 129.70 -56.56 -22.04
C SER A 241 128.75 -57.54 -22.76
N ASN A 242 129.37 -58.53 -23.42
CA ASN A 242 128.81 -59.82 -23.81
C ASN A 242 129.63 -60.93 -23.12
N GLY A 243 128.93 -61.98 -22.64
CA GLY A 243 129.48 -63.04 -21.80
C GLY A 243 129.84 -64.37 -22.48
N VAL A 244 130.72 -65.11 -21.77
CA VAL A 244 130.63 -66.52 -21.30
C VAL A 244 130.49 -67.70 -22.29
N THR A 245 131.59 -68.49 -22.34
CA THR A 245 131.76 -69.99 -22.44
C THR A 245 131.12 -70.72 -23.65
N PRO A 246 131.26 -72.05 -23.88
CA PRO A 246 131.97 -73.17 -23.21
C PRO A 246 132.82 -74.03 -24.20
N ASP A 247 133.41 -75.17 -23.85
CA ASP A 247 132.80 -76.52 -24.00
C ASP A 247 133.90 -77.62 -23.97
N GLU A 248 133.48 -78.90 -23.92
CA GLU A 248 134.19 -80.15 -24.27
C GLU A 248 135.01 -80.87 -23.14
N LYS A 249 135.07 -82.22 -23.00
CA LYS A 249 134.56 -83.40 -23.71
C LYS A 249 134.91 -84.69 -22.91
N ASP A 250 134.48 -85.85 -23.45
CA ASP A 250 134.97 -87.23 -23.25
C ASP A 250 134.41 -88.03 -22.07
N ALA A 251 133.60 -89.09 -22.21
CA ALA A 251 133.35 -90.10 -23.26
C ALA A 251 134.35 -91.26 -23.39
N GLN A 252 134.89 -91.82 -22.28
CA GLN A 252 135.47 -93.17 -22.35
C GLN A 252 135.59 -93.95 -21.01
N GLU A 253 134.57 -93.93 -20.14
CA GLU A 253 134.45 -94.87 -19.01
C GLU A 253 133.08 -95.60 -18.98
N ARG A 254 132.47 -95.72 -20.17
CA ARG A 254 131.05 -96.06 -20.40
C ARG A 254 130.69 -97.55 -20.44
N ARG A 255 131.47 -98.48 -19.88
CA ARG A 255 131.09 -99.92 -19.91
C ARG A 255 131.32 -100.73 -18.65
N LEU A 256 132.11 -100.23 -17.69
CA LEU A 256 132.25 -100.86 -16.37
C LEU A 256 131.60 -100.03 -15.25
N LEU A 257 131.43 -98.72 -15.47
CA LEU A 257 130.53 -97.91 -14.68
C LEU A 257 129.08 -98.26 -14.97
N GLU A 258 128.72 -98.77 -16.16
CA GLU A 258 127.33 -99.05 -16.59
C GLU A 258 126.56 -100.02 -15.66
N GLN A 259 127.24 -100.96 -14.99
CA GLN A 259 126.58 -101.95 -14.10
C GLN A 259 126.47 -101.48 -12.64
N ARG A 260 127.38 -100.62 -12.15
CA ARG A 260 127.22 -99.87 -10.89
C ARG A 260 126.37 -98.60 -11.06
N LEU A 261 126.32 -98.09 -12.28
CA LEU A 261 125.46 -97.03 -12.76
C LEU A 261 124.03 -97.55 -12.90
N GLU A 262 123.78 -98.82 -13.26
CA GLU A 262 122.41 -99.36 -13.29
C GLU A 262 121.81 -99.51 -11.88
N GLU A 263 122.58 -99.97 -10.89
CA GLU A 263 122.13 -99.99 -9.48
C GLU A 263 122.05 -98.57 -8.88
N ALA A 264 123.01 -97.70 -9.19
CA ALA A 264 122.93 -96.29 -8.84
C ALA A 264 121.81 -95.57 -9.63
N HIS A 265 121.43 -96.01 -10.83
CA HIS A 265 120.33 -95.50 -11.64
C HIS A 265 119.00 -96.01 -11.11
N LEU A 266 118.93 -97.21 -10.52
CA LEU A 266 117.75 -97.69 -9.83
C LEU A 266 117.54 -96.90 -8.54
N HIS A 267 118.59 -96.70 -7.73
CA HIS A 267 118.52 -95.82 -6.56
C HIS A 267 118.30 -94.35 -6.92
N LEU A 268 118.89 -93.84 -8.01
CA LEU A 268 118.64 -92.50 -8.53
C LEU A 268 117.28 -92.41 -9.20
N ALA A 269 116.73 -93.49 -9.75
CA ALA A 269 115.37 -93.55 -10.29
C ALA A 269 114.37 -93.55 -9.16
N ASP A 270 114.59 -94.29 -8.07
CA ASP A 270 113.74 -94.26 -6.87
C ASP A 270 113.83 -92.92 -6.14
N ILE A 271 115.03 -92.32 -6.06
CA ILE A 271 115.19 -90.95 -5.57
C ILE A 271 114.53 -89.98 -6.56
N LYS A 272 114.72 -90.13 -7.87
CA LYS A 272 114.13 -89.22 -8.86
C LYS A 272 112.61 -89.36 -8.93
N THR A 273 112.04 -90.54 -8.78
CA THR A 273 110.58 -90.74 -8.66
C THR A 273 110.10 -90.19 -7.33
N SER A 274 110.77 -90.45 -6.20
CA SER A 274 110.43 -89.84 -4.91
C SER A 274 110.51 -88.30 -4.94
N TRP A 275 111.50 -87.73 -5.62
CA TRP A 275 111.66 -86.29 -5.78
C TRP A 275 110.71 -85.72 -6.84
N SER A 276 110.39 -86.46 -7.90
CA SER A 276 109.36 -86.10 -8.87
C SER A 276 107.97 -86.15 -8.25
N ASP A 277 107.68 -87.13 -7.39
CA ASP A 277 106.45 -87.21 -6.61
C ASP A 277 106.39 -86.07 -5.59
N LYS A 278 107.54 -85.72 -4.99
CA LYS A 278 107.61 -84.56 -4.09
C LYS A 278 107.44 -83.23 -4.83
N ILE A 279 108.02 -83.08 -6.02
CA ILE A 279 107.85 -81.91 -6.90
C ILE A 279 106.39 -81.84 -7.35
N ALA A 280 105.80 -82.93 -7.83
CA ALA A 280 104.38 -82.99 -8.20
C ALA A 280 103.46 -82.68 -7.01
N SER A 281 103.81 -83.16 -5.81
CA SER A 281 103.10 -82.81 -4.57
C SER A 281 103.25 -81.33 -4.21
N LEU A 282 104.42 -80.72 -4.41
CA LEU A 282 104.65 -79.30 -4.18
C LEU A 282 103.98 -78.42 -5.25
N GLU A 283 103.97 -78.84 -6.51
CA GLU A 283 103.29 -78.18 -7.62
C GLU A 283 101.76 -78.23 -7.43
N THR A 284 101.21 -79.38 -7.04
CA THR A 284 99.78 -79.49 -6.70
C THR A 284 99.44 -78.67 -5.46
N GLN A 285 100.33 -78.60 -4.46
CA GLN A 285 100.16 -77.73 -3.29
C GLN A 285 100.19 -76.24 -3.66
N ASP A 286 101.08 -75.81 -4.56
CA ASP A 286 101.15 -74.42 -5.02
C ASP A 286 99.97 -74.05 -5.94
N ASN A 287 99.56 -74.97 -6.81
CA ASN A 287 98.34 -74.83 -7.62
C ASN A 287 97.10 -74.71 -6.71
N ALA A 288 96.96 -75.58 -5.71
CA ALA A 288 95.87 -75.47 -4.73
C ALA A 288 95.92 -74.13 -3.97
N LYS A 289 97.12 -73.62 -3.65
CA LYS A 289 97.31 -72.33 -2.98
C LYS A 289 96.94 -71.14 -3.88
N THR A 290 97.27 -71.18 -5.16
CA THR A 290 96.90 -70.13 -6.13
C THR A 290 95.39 -70.14 -6.41
N GLU A 291 94.78 -71.31 -6.56
CA GLU A 291 93.32 -71.47 -6.66
C GLU A 291 92.61 -70.95 -5.41
N LEU A 292 93.08 -71.31 -4.21
CA LEU A 292 92.54 -70.76 -2.95
C LEU A 292 92.64 -69.23 -2.89
N LYS A 293 93.73 -68.64 -3.40
CA LYS A 293 93.89 -67.18 -3.46
C LYS A 293 92.92 -66.52 -4.44
N ILE A 294 92.65 -67.16 -5.58
CA ILE A 294 91.66 -66.69 -6.57
C ILE A 294 90.24 -66.78 -5.98
N VAL A 295 89.89 -67.92 -5.36
CA VAL A 295 88.60 -68.11 -4.68
C VAL A 295 88.41 -67.09 -3.56
N ARG A 296 89.45 -66.83 -2.75
CA ARG A 296 89.43 -65.78 -1.72
C ARG A 296 89.11 -64.42 -2.31
N LYS A 297 89.81 -64.01 -3.37
CA LYS A 297 89.58 -62.72 -4.03
C LYS A 297 88.17 -62.62 -4.63
N ASN A 298 87.67 -63.72 -5.20
CA ASN A 298 86.31 -63.75 -5.74
C ASN A 298 85.25 -63.67 -4.64
N LEU A 299 85.49 -64.31 -3.49
CA LEU A 299 84.63 -64.20 -2.31
C LEU A 299 84.63 -62.76 -1.78
N ASP A 300 85.81 -62.15 -1.58
CA ASP A 300 85.93 -60.75 -1.12
C ASP A 300 85.21 -59.78 -2.08
N ASN A 301 85.30 -60.01 -3.40
CA ASN A 301 84.56 -59.22 -4.40
C ASN A 301 83.05 -59.43 -4.29
N ALA A 302 82.58 -60.68 -4.13
CA ALA A 302 81.15 -60.98 -3.99
C ALA A 302 80.57 -60.41 -2.70
N GLU A 303 81.33 -60.43 -1.59
CA GLU A 303 80.96 -59.79 -0.33
C GLU A 303 80.86 -58.26 -0.50
N SER A 304 81.82 -57.63 -1.19
CA SER A 304 81.76 -56.19 -1.48
C SER A 304 80.57 -55.80 -2.37
N GLU A 305 80.22 -56.61 -3.37
CA GLU A 305 79.03 -56.37 -4.19
C GLU A 305 77.73 -56.60 -3.39
N LEU A 306 77.69 -57.60 -2.51
CA LEU A 306 76.56 -57.83 -1.61
C LEU A 306 76.33 -56.63 -0.68
N ASP A 307 77.39 -56.08 -0.09
CA ASP A 307 77.31 -54.88 0.76
C ASP A 307 76.78 -53.67 -0.03
N LYS A 308 77.26 -53.45 -1.26
CA LYS A 308 76.75 -52.37 -2.13
C LYS A 308 75.26 -52.55 -2.43
N THR A 309 74.84 -53.76 -2.81
CA THR A 309 73.42 -54.02 -3.08
C THR A 309 72.54 -53.90 -1.82
N SER A 310 73.09 -54.24 -0.64
CA SER A 310 72.43 -54.05 0.65
C SER A 310 72.25 -52.56 0.99
N ASP A 311 73.27 -51.73 0.74
CA ASP A 311 73.20 -50.28 0.90
C ASP A 311 72.19 -49.65 -0.07
N GLU A 312 72.16 -50.11 -1.33
CA GLU A 312 71.17 -49.69 -2.32
C GLU A 312 69.74 -50.07 -1.91
N CYS A 313 69.53 -51.30 -1.42
CA CYS A 313 68.24 -51.73 -0.88
C CYS A 313 67.80 -50.85 0.31
N SER A 314 68.74 -50.50 1.19
CA SER A 314 68.48 -49.63 2.34
C SER A 314 68.08 -48.21 1.90
N LYS A 315 68.77 -47.65 0.90
CA LYS A 315 68.43 -46.34 0.32
C LYS A 315 67.07 -46.35 -0.36
N LEU A 316 66.78 -47.37 -1.16
CA LEU A 316 65.48 -47.53 -1.82
C LEU A 316 64.35 -47.66 -0.81
N LYS A 317 64.56 -48.40 0.28
CA LYS A 317 63.59 -48.53 1.36
C LYS A 317 63.26 -47.18 2.00
N LEU A 318 64.26 -46.37 2.36
CA LEU A 318 64.05 -45.03 2.90
C LEU A 318 63.33 -44.11 1.92
N SER A 319 63.64 -44.23 0.61
CA SER A 319 62.94 -43.46 -0.43
C SER A 319 61.46 -43.83 -0.49
N VAL A 320 61.14 -45.13 -0.53
CA VAL A 320 59.77 -45.64 -0.55
C VAL A 320 58.99 -45.24 0.69
N ASP A 321 59.60 -45.32 1.88
CA ASP A 321 58.97 -44.89 3.14
C ASP A 321 58.66 -43.39 3.13
N SER A 322 59.56 -42.56 2.59
CA SER A 322 59.31 -41.11 2.46
C SER A 322 58.23 -40.79 1.42
N GLU A 323 58.20 -41.49 0.28
CA GLU A 323 57.11 -41.39 -0.69
C GLU A 323 55.77 -41.80 -0.09
N HIS A 324 55.70 -42.89 0.68
CA HIS A 324 54.48 -43.29 1.39
C HIS A 324 53.99 -42.21 2.35
N GLN A 325 54.89 -41.61 3.13
CA GLN A 325 54.52 -40.52 4.05
C GLN A 325 53.97 -39.30 3.30
N THR A 326 54.54 -38.95 2.14
CA THR A 326 54.00 -37.87 1.30
C THR A 326 52.65 -38.25 0.67
N SER A 327 52.47 -39.51 0.24
CA SER A 327 51.21 -40.02 -0.28
C SER A 327 50.09 -39.95 0.77
N ASP A 328 50.38 -40.33 2.01
CA ASP A 328 49.42 -40.26 3.12
C ASP A 328 49.06 -38.80 3.45
N SER A 329 50.05 -37.90 3.48
CA SER A 329 49.82 -36.47 3.69
C SER A 329 48.93 -35.85 2.59
N LEU A 330 49.14 -36.26 1.34
CA LEU A 330 48.30 -35.83 0.21
C LEU A 330 46.89 -36.41 0.31
N ARG A 331 46.73 -37.67 0.72
CA ARG A 331 45.41 -38.29 0.94
C ARG A 331 44.61 -37.56 2.02
N GLU A 332 45.26 -37.18 3.13
CA GLU A 332 44.62 -36.38 4.17
C GLU A 332 44.18 -35.00 3.67
N MET A 333 45.01 -34.35 2.85
CA MET A 333 44.68 -33.06 2.26
C MET A 333 43.50 -33.17 1.28
N ILE A 334 43.48 -34.20 0.44
CA ILE A 334 42.36 -34.48 -0.47
C ILE A 334 41.07 -34.68 0.35
N ALA A 335 41.11 -35.50 1.41
CA ALA A 335 39.94 -35.73 2.25
C ALA A 335 39.41 -34.44 2.92
N LYS A 336 40.31 -33.53 3.31
CA LYS A 336 39.93 -32.21 3.85
C LYS A 336 39.24 -31.35 2.79
N PHE A 337 39.80 -31.26 1.59
CA PHE A 337 39.19 -30.49 0.50
C PHE A 337 37.88 -31.08 0.01
N GLU A 338 37.73 -32.41 -0.02
CA GLU A 338 36.46 -33.06 -0.33
C GLU A 338 35.38 -32.69 0.69
N LYS A 339 35.73 -32.65 1.98
CA LYS A 339 34.82 -32.23 3.03
C LYS A 339 34.42 -30.75 2.90
N GLU A 340 35.38 -29.85 2.69
CA GLU A 340 35.13 -28.42 2.49
C GLU A 340 34.26 -28.17 1.25
N LEU A 341 34.51 -28.92 0.17
CA LEU A 341 33.72 -28.83 -1.05
C LEU A 341 32.26 -29.27 -0.82
N GLU A 342 32.04 -30.28 0.01
CA GLU A 342 30.68 -30.73 0.34
C GLU A 342 29.95 -29.74 1.26
N GLU A 343 30.63 -29.19 2.25
CA GLU A 343 30.09 -28.12 3.10
C GLU A 343 29.73 -26.88 2.26
N GLU A 344 30.56 -26.49 1.29
CA GLU A 344 30.28 -25.38 0.37
C GLU A 344 29.09 -25.68 -0.56
N ARG A 345 28.95 -26.92 -1.04
CA ARG A 345 27.76 -27.34 -1.81
C ARG A 345 26.48 -27.25 -1.00
N GLU A 346 26.51 -27.67 0.26
CA GLU A 346 25.36 -27.56 1.16
C GLU A 346 25.01 -26.10 1.45
N ASN A 347 26.02 -25.27 1.72
CA ASN A 347 25.87 -23.83 1.91
C ASN A 347 25.26 -23.16 0.67
N SER A 348 25.76 -23.47 -0.52
CA SER A 348 25.23 -22.97 -1.79
C SER A 348 23.77 -23.38 -2.00
N LEU A 349 23.42 -24.63 -1.70
CA LEU A 349 22.04 -25.11 -1.76
C LEU A 349 21.13 -24.37 -0.77
N ASN A 350 21.60 -24.11 0.45
CA ASN A 350 20.85 -23.36 1.46
C ASN A 350 20.65 -21.89 1.08
N VAL A 351 21.67 -21.26 0.47
CA VAL A 351 21.55 -19.91 -0.10
C VAL A 351 20.54 -19.91 -1.23
N GLN A 352 20.56 -20.89 -2.13
CA GLN A 352 19.60 -21.01 -3.23
C GLN A 352 18.16 -21.19 -2.73
N LYS A 353 17.93 -22.03 -1.72
CA LYS A 353 16.62 -22.20 -1.05
C LYS A 353 16.15 -20.90 -0.40
N THR A 354 17.05 -20.17 0.25
CA THR A 354 16.71 -18.89 0.89
C THR A 354 16.37 -17.83 -0.15
N LEU A 355 17.14 -17.76 -1.24
CA LEU A 355 16.90 -16.83 -2.34
C LEU A 355 15.56 -17.08 -3.02
N THR A 356 15.22 -18.34 -3.30
CA THR A 356 13.93 -18.71 -3.90
C THR A 356 12.76 -18.37 -2.97
N ARG A 357 12.90 -18.65 -1.67
CA ARG A 357 11.90 -18.26 -0.65
C ARG A 357 11.70 -16.74 -0.63
N VAL A 358 12.77 -15.95 -0.48
CA VAL A 358 12.69 -14.48 -0.45
C VAL A 358 12.12 -13.92 -1.76
N THR A 359 12.47 -14.51 -2.90
CA THR A 359 11.91 -14.09 -4.19
C THR A 359 10.40 -14.34 -4.26
N SER A 360 9.93 -15.50 -3.76
CA SER A 360 8.50 -15.82 -3.70
C SER A 360 7.74 -14.88 -2.75
N GLU A 361 8.31 -14.57 -1.59
CA GLU A 361 7.74 -13.64 -0.60
C GLU A 361 7.66 -12.22 -1.17
N LYS A 362 8.72 -11.75 -1.84
CA LYS A 362 8.74 -10.46 -2.57
C LYS A 362 7.65 -10.39 -3.62
N ASN A 363 7.50 -11.43 -4.44
CA ASN A 363 6.47 -11.46 -5.49
C ASN A 363 5.06 -11.44 -4.88
N SER A 364 4.82 -12.19 -3.80
CA SER A 364 3.56 -12.13 -3.05
C SER A 364 3.27 -10.74 -2.48
N ALA A 365 4.29 -10.08 -1.92
CA ALA A 365 4.16 -8.72 -1.39
C ALA A 365 3.86 -7.70 -2.49
N LEU A 366 4.46 -7.83 -3.67
CA LEU A 366 4.19 -6.98 -4.84
C LEU A 366 2.73 -7.12 -5.31
N VAL A 367 2.20 -8.34 -5.37
CA VAL A 367 0.80 -8.59 -5.73
C VAL A 367 -0.14 -7.95 -4.70
N ARG A 368 0.10 -8.16 -3.40
CA ARG A 368 -0.69 -7.52 -2.33
C ARG A 368 -0.61 -5.99 -2.39
N ASN A 369 0.56 -5.43 -2.71
CA ASN A 369 0.70 -3.98 -2.87
C ASN A 369 -0.11 -3.44 -4.06
N ALA A 370 -0.13 -4.17 -5.18
CA ALA A 370 -0.96 -3.84 -6.34
C ALA A 370 -2.46 -3.91 -6.01
N GLU A 371 -2.90 -4.94 -5.28
CA GLU A 371 -4.29 -5.09 -4.82
C GLU A 371 -4.72 -3.94 -3.90
N VAL A 372 -3.91 -3.60 -2.90
CA VAL A 372 -4.18 -2.46 -2.00
C VAL A 372 -4.22 -1.15 -2.77
N SER A 373 -3.29 -0.94 -3.71
CA SER A 373 -3.28 0.26 -4.57
C SER A 373 -4.56 0.37 -5.39
N GLN A 374 -5.05 -0.75 -5.93
CA GLN A 374 -6.31 -0.79 -6.67
C GLN A 374 -7.52 -0.49 -5.76
N GLN A 375 -7.56 -1.06 -4.55
CA GLN A 375 -8.62 -0.78 -3.58
C GLN A 375 -8.66 0.70 -3.18
N ILE A 376 -7.50 1.32 -2.96
CA ILE A 376 -7.41 2.75 -2.65
C ILE A 376 -7.97 3.60 -3.79
N GLU A 377 -7.69 3.28 -5.05
CA GLU A 377 -8.21 4.06 -6.18
C GLU A 377 -9.73 3.93 -6.32
N LEU A 378 -10.29 2.75 -6.07
CA LEU A 378 -11.74 2.53 -6.02
C LEU A 378 -12.39 3.37 -4.92
N ILE A 379 -11.84 3.34 -3.69
CA ILE A 379 -12.35 4.14 -2.57
C ILE A 379 -12.27 5.64 -2.89
N LYS A 380 -11.16 6.10 -3.51
CA LYS A 380 -11.03 7.50 -3.94
C LYS A 380 -12.05 7.88 -5.01
N GLN A 381 -12.40 6.97 -5.92
CA GLN A 381 -13.44 7.21 -6.91
C GLN A 381 -14.81 7.33 -6.26
N ASP A 382 -15.13 6.46 -5.30
CA ASP A 382 -16.39 6.51 -4.55
C ASP A 382 -16.50 7.77 -3.69
N MET A 383 -15.41 8.16 -3.02
CA MET A 383 -15.36 9.40 -2.26
C MET A 383 -15.63 10.62 -3.16
N ARG A 384 -15.01 10.68 -4.35
CA ARG A 384 -15.27 11.72 -5.36
C ARG A 384 -16.70 11.69 -5.91
N ARG A 385 -17.37 10.53 -5.89
CA ARG A 385 -18.78 10.43 -6.28
C ARG A 385 -19.68 10.96 -5.16
N GLN A 386 -19.46 10.51 -3.93
CA GLN A 386 -20.20 10.98 -2.76
C GLN A 386 -20.06 12.49 -2.57
N GLU A 387 -18.86 13.05 -2.75
CA GLU A 387 -18.62 14.49 -2.66
C GLU A 387 -19.45 15.29 -3.68
N ARG A 388 -19.58 14.77 -4.91
CA ARG A 388 -20.45 15.39 -5.93
C ARG A 388 -21.93 15.32 -5.53
N GLU A 389 -22.39 14.16 -5.05
CA GLU A 389 -23.76 13.99 -4.57
C GLU A 389 -24.06 14.92 -3.38
N THR A 390 -23.14 15.06 -2.43
CA THR A 390 -23.30 16.00 -1.30
C THR A 390 -23.34 17.44 -1.75
N ASN A 391 -22.52 17.83 -2.73
CA ASN A 391 -22.53 19.18 -3.29
C ASN A 391 -23.84 19.47 -4.04
N GLU A 392 -24.36 18.51 -4.80
CA GLU A 392 -25.66 18.63 -5.47
C GLU A 392 -26.82 18.76 -4.47
N LEU A 393 -26.82 17.95 -3.41
CA LEU A 393 -27.81 18.03 -2.35
C LEU A 393 -27.72 19.35 -1.58
N MET A 394 -26.50 19.82 -1.28
CA MET A 394 -26.28 21.11 -0.63
C MET A 394 -26.81 22.26 -1.47
N ASN A 395 -26.50 22.30 -2.78
CA ASN A 395 -27.04 23.30 -3.70
C ASN A 395 -28.58 23.27 -3.74
N LYS A 396 -29.17 22.07 -3.72
CA LYS A 396 -30.63 21.92 -3.72
C LYS A 396 -31.26 22.38 -2.40
N LEU A 397 -30.60 22.13 -1.28
CA LEU A 397 -31.03 22.63 0.03
C LEU A 397 -31.04 24.17 0.03
N THR A 398 -29.97 24.80 -0.46
CA THR A 398 -29.90 26.27 -0.56
C THR A 398 -31.02 26.83 -1.44
N GLN A 399 -31.32 26.20 -2.59
CA GLN A 399 -32.45 26.63 -3.44
C GLN A 399 -33.80 26.53 -2.72
N LEU A 400 -34.04 25.43 -2.01
CA LEU A 400 -35.28 25.25 -1.25
C LEU A 400 -35.40 26.25 -0.09
N GLU A 401 -34.28 26.59 0.56
CA GLU A 401 -34.24 27.63 1.60
C GLU A 401 -34.60 29.02 1.03
N GLU A 402 -34.07 29.36 -0.15
CA GLU A 402 -34.42 30.61 -0.85
C GLU A 402 -35.90 30.65 -1.26
N GLU A 403 -36.44 29.57 -1.81
CA GLU A 403 -37.86 29.47 -2.17
C GLU A 403 -38.75 29.61 -0.93
N ASN A 404 -38.39 28.96 0.18
CA ASN A 404 -39.12 29.04 1.44
C ASN A 404 -39.08 30.46 2.02
N ALA A 405 -37.95 31.17 1.89
CA ALA A 405 -37.86 32.58 2.26
C ALA A 405 -38.80 33.47 1.42
N LYS A 406 -38.87 33.24 0.11
CA LYS A 406 -39.82 33.96 -0.78
C LYS A 406 -41.26 33.67 -0.41
N LEU A 407 -41.60 32.41 -0.10
CA LEU A 407 -42.95 32.03 0.35
C LEU A 407 -43.32 32.72 1.66
N LYS A 408 -42.42 32.76 2.65
CA LYS A 408 -42.64 33.51 3.91
C LYS A 408 -42.90 34.99 3.66
N GLN A 409 -42.15 35.60 2.75
CA GLN A 409 -42.39 37.00 2.37
C GLN A 409 -43.78 37.16 1.73
N GLY A 410 -44.18 36.24 0.85
CA GLY A 410 -45.51 36.19 0.24
C GLY A 410 -46.64 36.10 1.27
N VAL A 411 -46.51 35.21 2.25
CA VAL A 411 -47.47 35.08 3.37
C VAL A 411 -47.57 36.38 4.17
N SER A 412 -46.44 37.05 4.45
CA SER A 412 -46.45 38.34 5.17
C SER A 412 -47.18 39.44 4.39
N LEU A 413 -47.03 39.46 3.06
CA LEU A 413 -47.71 40.41 2.20
C LEU A 413 -49.21 40.11 2.13
N GLN A 414 -49.57 38.83 2.01
CA GLN A 414 -50.96 38.40 2.05
C GLN A 414 -51.64 38.79 3.37
N GLN A 415 -50.96 38.63 4.51
CA GLN A 415 -51.49 39.06 5.80
C GLN A 415 -51.75 40.58 5.84
N LYS A 416 -50.84 41.39 5.31
CA LYS A 416 -51.02 42.86 5.23
C LYS A 416 -52.23 43.22 4.35
N LEU A 417 -52.38 42.55 3.21
CA LEU A 417 -53.54 42.76 2.33
C LEU A 417 -54.84 42.33 3.00
N MET A 418 -54.85 41.21 3.72
CA MET A 418 -56.01 40.73 4.47
C MET A 418 -56.44 41.74 5.54
N ASN A 419 -55.47 42.31 6.28
CA ASN A 419 -55.75 43.35 7.27
C ASN A 419 -56.34 44.61 6.62
N ASN A 420 -55.78 45.07 5.49
CA ASN A 420 -56.32 46.20 4.75
C ASN A 420 -57.75 45.95 4.24
N ILE A 421 -58.04 44.73 3.77
CA ILE A 421 -59.40 44.36 3.33
C ILE A 421 -60.36 44.44 4.52
N ASN A 422 -59.98 43.87 5.67
CA ASN A 422 -60.81 43.93 6.88
C ASN A 422 -61.08 45.38 7.33
N GLU A 423 -60.07 46.24 7.31
CA GLU A 423 -60.23 47.67 7.64
C GLU A 423 -61.18 48.38 6.66
N LEU A 424 -61.08 48.09 5.37
CA LEU A 424 -61.98 48.64 4.36
C LEU A 424 -63.42 48.11 4.53
N GLU A 425 -63.57 46.84 4.86
CA GLU A 425 -64.88 46.24 5.17
C GLU A 425 -65.52 46.89 6.40
N GLU A 426 -64.74 47.17 7.45
CA GLU A 426 -65.20 47.88 8.64
C GLU A 426 -65.64 49.30 8.30
N GLN A 427 -64.84 50.04 7.54
CA GLN A 427 -65.21 51.38 7.06
C GLN A 427 -66.50 51.36 6.22
N ILE A 428 -66.66 50.38 5.33
CA ILE A 428 -67.89 50.21 4.55
C ILE A 428 -69.07 49.91 5.47
N SER A 429 -68.89 49.05 6.48
CA SER A 429 -69.92 48.75 7.48
C SER A 429 -70.35 49.99 8.25
N GLU A 430 -69.42 50.83 8.70
CA GLU A 430 -69.71 52.10 9.37
C GLU A 430 -70.43 53.11 8.46
N LYS A 431 -69.95 53.26 7.22
CA LYS A 431 -70.61 54.11 6.23
C LYS A 431 -72.03 53.62 5.96
N ASN A 432 -72.25 52.31 5.85
CA ASN A 432 -73.58 51.72 5.69
C ASN A 432 -74.49 51.97 6.91
N LYS A 433 -73.97 51.90 8.14
CA LYS A 433 -74.73 52.30 9.35
C LYS A 433 -75.12 53.78 9.30
N THR A 434 -74.20 54.64 8.88
CA THR A 434 -74.44 56.09 8.73
C THR A 434 -75.51 56.35 7.68
N ILE A 435 -75.44 55.69 6.52
CA ILE A 435 -76.45 55.79 5.46
C ILE A 435 -77.82 55.38 5.99
N LYS A 436 -77.93 54.25 6.71
CA LYS A 436 -79.20 53.82 7.32
C LYS A 436 -79.75 54.85 8.31
N MET A 437 -78.91 55.45 9.15
CA MET A 437 -79.33 56.51 10.07
C MET A 437 -79.84 57.75 9.33
N LEU A 438 -79.13 58.18 8.28
CA LEU A 438 -79.55 59.30 7.44
C LEU A 438 -80.85 58.99 6.68
N GLN A 439 -81.02 57.76 6.18
CA GLN A 439 -82.26 57.30 5.55
C GLN A 439 -83.44 57.29 6.52
N LEU A 440 -83.24 56.83 7.76
CA LEU A 440 -84.25 56.87 8.81
C LEU A 440 -84.67 58.32 9.11
N ARG A 441 -83.69 59.22 9.30
CA ARG A 441 -83.94 60.65 9.52
C ARG A 441 -84.68 61.30 8.35
N LEU A 442 -84.32 60.97 7.11
CA LEU A 442 -85.03 61.44 5.91
C LEU A 442 -86.46 60.91 5.87
N ALA A 443 -86.69 59.64 6.22
CA ALA A 443 -88.02 59.05 6.27
C ALA A 443 -88.89 59.70 7.35
N ASP A 444 -88.34 59.96 8.54
CA ASP A 444 -89.02 60.67 9.63
C ASP A 444 -89.37 62.10 9.20
N MET A 445 -88.44 62.82 8.60
CA MET A 445 -88.70 64.16 8.06
C MET A 445 -89.78 64.14 6.98
N LYS A 446 -89.77 63.14 6.07
CA LYS A 446 -90.82 62.96 5.06
C LYS A 446 -92.18 62.69 5.71
N LYS A 447 -92.22 61.88 6.78
CA LYS A 447 -93.45 61.59 7.53
C LYS A 447 -93.98 62.83 8.24
N THR A 448 -93.11 63.60 8.90
CA THR A 448 -93.47 64.88 9.52
C THR A 448 -94.00 65.87 8.48
N LEU A 449 -93.33 66.01 7.33
CA LEU A 449 -93.80 66.87 6.24
C LEU A 449 -95.13 66.38 5.64
N GLN A 450 -95.33 65.07 5.46
CA GLN A 450 -96.61 64.51 5.02
C GLN A 450 -97.73 64.67 6.05
N GLN A 451 -97.38 64.70 7.34
CA GLN A 451 -98.30 64.91 8.45
C GLN A 451 -98.68 66.39 8.59
N GLU A 452 -97.76 67.31 8.31
CA GLU A 452 -98.01 68.76 8.18
C GLU A 452 -98.85 69.10 6.93
N LEU A 453 -98.74 68.29 5.87
CA LEU A 453 -99.52 68.42 4.63
C LEU A 453 -100.90 67.71 4.67
N ARG A 454 -101.33 67.13 5.81
CA ARG A 454 -102.67 66.51 5.95
C ARG A 454 -103.74 67.52 6.36
N THR A 455 -104.46 68.04 5.38
CA THR A 455 -105.82 68.61 5.52
C THR A 455 -106.85 67.49 5.76
N PRO A 456 -107.90 67.69 6.58
CA PRO A 456 -108.97 66.73 6.77
C PRO A 456 -109.98 66.84 5.62
N GLY A 457 -110.05 65.83 4.76
CA GLY A 457 -110.98 65.84 3.63
C GLY A 457 -110.97 64.57 2.76
N ASN A 458 -111.75 63.59 3.20
CA ASN A 458 -112.44 62.53 2.45
C ASN A 458 -111.75 61.18 2.12
N PRO A 459 -112.51 60.06 2.19
CA PRO A 459 -112.03 58.67 2.10
C PRO A 459 -112.30 57.99 0.74
N SER A 460 -111.71 56.80 0.59
CA SER A 460 -112.28 55.59 -0.02
C SER A 460 -112.28 55.33 -1.55
N TYR A 461 -111.55 54.24 -1.89
CA TYR A 461 -111.83 53.14 -2.85
C TYR A 461 -111.70 53.43 -4.37
N HIS A 462 -111.13 52.59 -5.27
CA HIS A 462 -110.66 51.18 -5.24
C HIS A 462 -109.85 50.84 -6.54
N SER A 463 -109.15 49.70 -6.54
CA SER A 463 -108.66 48.82 -7.64
C SER A 463 -107.35 49.19 -8.32
N ASP A 464 -106.26 48.43 -8.12
CA ASP A 464 -105.96 47.06 -8.60
C ASP A 464 -105.80 46.96 -10.12
N LEU A 465 -104.56 46.72 -10.58
CA LEU A 465 -104.16 45.57 -11.41
C LEU A 465 -102.73 45.72 -11.99
N LEU A 466 -101.98 44.60 -11.93
CA LEU A 466 -100.81 44.19 -12.73
C LEU A 466 -99.47 44.87 -12.38
N GLU A 467 -98.53 44.27 -11.64
CA GLU A 467 -97.80 43.01 -11.85
C GLU A 467 -96.83 43.04 -13.05
N ASN A 468 -95.57 42.69 -12.77
CA ASN A 468 -94.44 42.38 -13.67
C ASN A 468 -93.66 43.55 -14.32
N ASN A 469 -92.41 43.76 -13.87
CA ASN A 469 -91.25 43.33 -14.67
C ASN A 469 -89.90 43.48 -13.93
N THR A 470 -89.30 42.31 -13.67
CA THR A 470 -87.90 41.94 -13.92
C THR A 470 -86.77 42.85 -13.43
N ALA A 471 -86.11 42.38 -12.37
CA ALA A 471 -84.66 42.50 -12.24
C ALA A 471 -83.98 41.81 -13.43
N ALA A 472 -83.40 42.59 -14.34
CA ALA A 472 -82.49 42.06 -15.35
C ALA A 472 -81.53 43.15 -15.86
N ILE A 473 -80.25 42.94 -15.56
CA ILE A 473 -79.12 43.16 -16.47
C ILE A 473 -78.84 44.63 -16.82
N LEU A 474 -78.00 45.29 -16.02
CA LEU A 474 -77.14 46.36 -16.51
C LEU A 474 -75.84 45.74 -17.06
N THR A 475 -75.79 45.78 -18.39
CA THR A 475 -74.64 45.58 -19.28
C THR A 475 -73.39 46.35 -18.84
N PRO A 476 -72.18 45.78 -18.97
CA PRO A 476 -70.93 46.51 -18.86
C PRO A 476 -70.54 47.14 -20.21
N THR A 477 -70.22 48.44 -20.16
CA THR A 477 -69.66 49.20 -21.29
C THR A 477 -68.24 48.74 -21.59
N GLN A 478 -68.06 48.32 -22.84
CA GLN A 478 -66.82 47.90 -23.50
C GLN A 478 -65.80 49.04 -23.60
N ILE A 479 -64.54 48.81 -23.19
CA ILE A 479 -63.36 49.39 -23.89
C ILE A 479 -62.17 48.40 -23.85
N SER A 480 -61.96 47.75 -25.00
CA SER A 480 -60.69 47.55 -25.72
C SER A 480 -59.50 46.84 -25.03
N THR A 481 -59.29 45.58 -25.41
CA THR A 481 -57.93 45.01 -25.56
C THR A 481 -57.81 44.37 -26.95
N ARG A 482 -56.87 44.88 -27.75
CA ARG A 482 -56.46 44.34 -29.05
C ARG A 482 -55.76 43.00 -28.85
N THR A 483 -56.28 41.94 -29.44
CA THR A 483 -55.61 40.64 -29.56
C THR A 483 -54.62 40.67 -30.73
N LEU A 484 -53.37 40.32 -30.43
CA LEU A 484 -52.32 39.98 -31.39
C LEU A 484 -52.47 38.50 -31.81
N PRO A 485 -52.30 38.14 -33.10
CA PRO A 485 -52.17 36.76 -33.51
C PRO A 485 -50.70 36.33 -33.47
N ASN A 486 -50.26 35.60 -32.43
CA ASN A 486 -48.96 34.90 -32.50
C ASN A 486 -48.83 33.67 -31.58
N ILE A 487 -49.94 33.05 -31.16
CA ILE A 487 -49.90 31.96 -30.18
C ILE A 487 -49.76 30.57 -30.85
N VAL A 488 -50.18 30.40 -32.10
CA VAL A 488 -50.21 29.07 -32.73
C VAL A 488 -48.80 28.54 -33.07
N LYS A 489 -47.79 29.39 -33.25
CA LYS A 489 -46.42 28.92 -33.52
C LYS A 489 -45.65 28.42 -32.29
N ARG A 490 -46.06 28.80 -31.07
CA ARG A 490 -45.34 28.39 -29.85
C ARG A 490 -45.61 26.94 -29.48
N ASP A 491 -46.86 26.49 -29.61
CA ASP A 491 -47.20 25.11 -29.25
C ASP A 491 -46.51 24.08 -30.15
N ASP A 492 -46.37 24.35 -31.45
CA ASP A 492 -45.63 23.46 -32.35
C ASP A 492 -44.12 23.41 -32.02
N GLU A 493 -43.49 24.54 -31.69
CA GLU A 493 -42.08 24.61 -31.28
C GLU A 493 -41.86 23.95 -29.89
N ASP A 494 -42.80 24.09 -28.95
CA ASP A 494 -42.73 23.48 -27.61
C ASP A 494 -42.96 21.96 -27.64
N VAL A 495 -43.86 21.47 -28.50
CA VAL A 495 -43.98 20.04 -28.80
C VAL A 495 -42.69 19.52 -29.43
N ASN A 496 -42.09 20.30 -30.34
CA ASN A 496 -40.81 19.97 -30.97
C ASN A 496 -39.67 19.89 -29.95
N PHE A 497 -39.59 20.80 -28.97
CA PHE A 497 -38.55 20.79 -27.93
C PHE A 497 -38.72 19.63 -26.93
N LYS A 498 -39.96 19.28 -26.58
CA LYS A 498 -40.24 18.14 -25.71
C LYS A 498 -39.89 16.82 -26.40
N TYR A 499 -40.19 16.70 -27.70
CA TYR A 499 -39.80 15.55 -28.50
C TYR A 499 -38.28 15.51 -28.71
N LEU A 500 -37.65 16.65 -28.99
CA LEU A 500 -36.22 16.78 -29.18
C LEU A 500 -35.44 16.35 -27.93
N LYS A 501 -35.86 16.77 -26.73
CA LYS A 501 -35.23 16.33 -25.47
C LYS A 501 -35.25 14.80 -25.36
N HIS A 502 -36.37 14.17 -25.71
CA HIS A 502 -36.50 12.73 -25.69
C HIS A 502 -35.64 12.06 -26.77
N VAL A 503 -35.63 12.58 -27.99
CA VAL A 503 -34.85 12.04 -29.12
C VAL A 503 -33.34 12.17 -28.86
N VAL A 504 -32.87 13.30 -28.30
CA VAL A 504 -31.46 13.49 -27.93
C VAL A 504 -31.07 12.58 -26.78
N LEU A 505 -31.91 12.48 -25.74
CA LEU A 505 -31.64 11.56 -24.62
C LEU A 505 -31.60 10.11 -25.10
N LYS A 506 -32.54 9.71 -25.96
CA LYS A 506 -32.57 8.39 -26.57
C LYS A 506 -31.34 8.16 -27.44
N PHE A 507 -30.93 9.12 -28.27
CA PHE A 507 -29.71 9.01 -29.08
C PHE A 507 -28.44 8.82 -28.23
N LEU A 508 -28.30 9.51 -27.09
CA LEU A 508 -27.16 9.35 -26.19
C LEU A 508 -27.17 8.04 -25.38
N THR A 509 -28.33 7.40 -25.23
CA THR A 509 -28.51 6.21 -24.37
C THR A 509 -28.85 4.94 -25.15
N SER A 510 -29.07 5.03 -26.45
CA SER A 510 -29.42 3.88 -27.32
C SER A 510 -28.18 3.13 -27.80
N ARG A 511 -28.39 1.88 -28.23
CA ARG A 511 -27.35 1.03 -28.84
C ARG A 511 -26.95 1.56 -30.21
N GLU A 512 -25.74 1.24 -30.68
CA GLU A 512 -25.10 2.00 -31.77
C GLU A 512 -25.78 1.86 -33.15
N TYR A 513 -26.63 0.86 -33.36
CA TYR A 513 -27.45 0.70 -34.58
C TYR A 513 -28.71 1.58 -34.55
N GLU A 514 -29.35 1.72 -33.38
CA GLU A 514 -30.50 2.60 -33.19
C GLU A 514 -30.10 4.08 -33.27
N ALA A 515 -28.91 4.42 -32.74
CA ALA A 515 -28.36 5.76 -32.82
C ALA A 515 -28.19 6.24 -34.27
N GLN A 516 -27.79 5.37 -35.22
CA GLN A 516 -27.66 5.73 -36.64
C GLN A 516 -29.00 6.15 -37.27
N HIS A 517 -30.09 5.47 -36.94
CA HIS A 517 -31.42 5.84 -37.45
C HIS A 517 -31.94 7.14 -36.82
N LEU A 518 -31.54 7.44 -35.59
CA LEU A 518 -31.94 8.66 -34.88
C LEU A 518 -31.20 9.92 -35.37
N ILE A 519 -30.07 9.80 -36.06
CA ILE A 519 -29.34 10.96 -36.65
C ILE A 519 -30.22 11.74 -37.61
N LYS A 520 -30.96 11.05 -38.50
CA LYS A 520 -31.88 11.71 -39.44
C LYS A 520 -33.01 12.44 -38.73
N ALA A 521 -33.56 11.84 -37.67
CA ALA A 521 -34.59 12.49 -36.86
C ALA A 521 -34.06 13.75 -36.18
N ILE A 522 -32.88 13.68 -35.55
CA ILE A 522 -32.24 14.83 -34.90
C ILE A 522 -31.90 15.92 -35.92
N SER A 523 -31.36 15.55 -37.09
CA SER A 523 -31.05 16.48 -38.17
C SER A 523 -32.28 17.27 -38.62
N THR A 524 -33.42 16.61 -38.79
CA THR A 524 -34.68 17.29 -39.16
C THR A 524 -35.25 18.17 -38.05
N LEU A 525 -35.18 17.73 -36.78
CA LEU A 525 -35.73 18.47 -35.63
C LEU A 525 -34.89 19.71 -35.27
N LEU A 526 -33.56 19.59 -35.37
CA LEU A 526 -32.60 20.68 -35.08
C LEU A 526 -32.21 21.49 -36.32
N LYS A 527 -32.72 21.13 -37.50
CA LYS A 527 -32.38 21.76 -38.79
C LYS A 527 -30.87 21.80 -39.04
N PHE A 528 -30.19 20.68 -38.83
CA PHE A 528 -28.76 20.59 -39.12
C PHE A 528 -28.50 20.77 -40.61
N THR A 529 -27.38 21.41 -40.91
CA THR A 529 -26.83 21.44 -42.25
C THR A 529 -26.31 20.06 -42.63
N SER A 530 -26.20 19.77 -43.93
CA SER A 530 -25.67 18.49 -44.41
C SER A 530 -24.24 18.21 -43.92
N GLU A 531 -23.47 19.25 -43.60
CA GLU A 531 -22.13 19.12 -43.00
C GLU A 531 -22.19 18.70 -41.52
N GLU A 532 -23.10 19.26 -40.74
CA GLU A 532 -23.29 18.93 -39.32
C GLU A 532 -23.85 17.52 -39.14
N GLU A 533 -24.80 17.11 -39.98
CA GLU A 533 -25.33 15.74 -39.98
C GLU A 533 -24.23 14.72 -40.30
N LYS A 534 -23.40 15.01 -41.32
CA LYS A 534 -22.26 14.17 -41.69
C LYS A 534 -21.23 14.09 -40.56
N LEU A 535 -20.95 15.19 -39.86
CA LEU A 535 -19.99 15.19 -38.76
C LEU A 535 -20.42 14.28 -37.60
N ILE A 536 -21.72 14.25 -37.29
CA ILE A 536 -22.27 13.37 -36.24
C ILE A 536 -22.23 11.91 -36.69
N GLN A 537 -22.55 11.63 -37.96
CA GLN A 537 -22.41 10.30 -38.55
C GLN A 537 -20.96 9.81 -38.51
N ASP A 538 -20.00 10.62 -38.95
CA ASP A 538 -18.56 10.30 -38.94
C ASP A 538 -18.05 10.11 -37.49
N THR A 539 -18.60 10.85 -36.52
CA THR A 539 -18.22 10.70 -35.10
C THR A 539 -18.75 9.40 -34.50
N LEU A 540 -19.96 9.00 -34.90
CA LEU A 540 -20.55 7.72 -34.49
C LEU A 540 -19.83 6.54 -35.16
N GLU A 541 -19.43 6.66 -36.43
CA GLU A 541 -18.63 5.66 -37.14
C GLU A 541 -17.19 5.58 -36.62
N TRP A 542 -16.57 6.69 -36.26
CA TRP A 542 -15.27 6.69 -35.57
C TRP A 542 -15.34 5.94 -34.24
N ARG A 543 -16.41 6.12 -33.45
CA ARG A 543 -16.64 5.33 -32.23
C ARG A 543 -16.79 3.83 -32.50
N LYS A 544 -17.22 3.43 -33.71
CA LYS A 544 -17.34 2.04 -34.15
C LYS A 544 -16.04 1.45 -34.71
N SER A 545 -15.09 2.29 -35.14
CA SER A 545 -13.82 1.85 -35.72
C SER A 545 -12.69 1.90 -34.68
N TRP A 546 -11.94 0.81 -34.53
CA TRP A 546 -10.74 0.79 -33.66
C TRP A 546 -9.61 1.68 -34.21
N PHE A 547 -9.62 1.97 -35.51
CA PHE A 547 -8.62 2.79 -36.17
C PHE A 547 -9.27 3.95 -36.91
N GLY A 548 -8.97 5.16 -36.44
CA GLY A 548 -9.40 6.41 -37.06
C GLY A 548 -9.09 7.60 -36.16
N SER A 549 -8.83 8.76 -36.75
CA SER A 549 -8.68 10.02 -36.04
C SER A 549 -10.05 10.66 -35.84
N LYS A 550 -10.31 11.17 -34.62
CA LYS A 550 -11.58 11.81 -34.25
C LYS A 550 -11.91 12.95 -35.24
N PRO A 551 -13.14 13.00 -35.81
CA PRO A 551 -13.55 14.08 -36.70
C PRO A 551 -13.38 15.45 -36.05
N LYS A 552 -12.79 16.41 -36.79
CA LYS A 552 -12.48 17.75 -36.28
C LYS A 552 -13.67 18.69 -36.50
N TYR A 553 -14.15 19.31 -35.42
CA TYR A 553 -15.17 20.37 -35.49
C TYR A 553 -14.54 21.65 -36.08
N PRO A 554 -15.11 22.25 -37.13
CA PRO A 554 -14.48 23.37 -37.86
C PRO A 554 -14.33 24.67 -37.06
N GLY A 555 -14.89 24.76 -35.84
CA GLY A 555 -14.90 25.98 -35.03
C GLY A 555 -13.80 26.14 -33.96
N ASN A 556 -12.88 25.18 -33.77
CA ASN A 556 -11.92 25.24 -32.65
C ASN A 556 -10.46 25.16 -33.11
N THR A 557 -9.97 26.22 -33.76
CA THR A 557 -8.52 26.48 -33.92
C THR A 557 -8.10 27.63 -33.01
N LYS A 558 -7.67 27.30 -31.78
CA LYS A 558 -6.88 28.22 -30.95
C LYS A 558 -5.50 27.61 -30.66
N SER A 559 -4.50 28.25 -31.26
CA SER A 559 -3.15 28.53 -30.74
C SER A 559 -2.44 27.43 -29.93
N LYS A 560 -1.61 26.63 -30.61
CA LYS A 560 -0.40 26.08 -29.98
C LYS A 560 0.73 27.08 -30.14
N ASN A 561 1.05 27.78 -29.06
CA ASN A 561 2.33 28.47 -28.93
C ASN A 561 3.45 27.43 -28.97
N VAL A 562 4.41 27.66 -29.87
CA VAL A 562 5.69 26.97 -29.96
C VAL A 562 6.67 27.73 -29.07
N THR A 563 7.21 27.07 -28.05
CA THR A 563 8.44 27.50 -27.39
C THR A 563 9.61 26.82 -28.09
N SER A 564 10.41 27.61 -28.79
CA SER A 564 11.84 27.34 -29.00
C SER A 564 12.63 28.12 -27.97
#